data_AF-A0A644XM34-F1
#
_entry.id   AF-A0A644XM34-F1
#
_cell.length_a   1.000
_cell.length_b   1.000
_cell.length_c   1.000
_cell.angle_alpha   90.00
_cell.angle_beta   90.00
_cell.angle_gamma   90.00
#
_symmetry.space_group_name_H-M   'P 1'
#
loop_
_entity.id
_entity.type
_entity.pdbx_description
1 polymer ?
#
loop_
_entity_poly.entity_id
_entity_poly.type
_entity_poly.pdbx_seq_one_letter_code
_entity_poly.pdbx_strand_id
1 'polypeptide(L)'
;MLAVVQEGSVWLVSPEGKIVEQRAASAAADLGKIDGCELLAPSVATPIALSTDRSIQQESLLALMKALDEMGMISQVQSIHLDDLTVLSMDYAERFRVEMPYGADYPYKLRTLQMILDSGKIESNETGTIRMTGNNGQNVFIKS
;
A
#
# COMPACT_ATOMS: atom_id res chain seq x y z
N MET A 1 4.17 -5.70 8.32
CA MET A 1 5.41 -5.46 7.53
C MET A 1 5.11 -5.80 6.09
N LEU A 2 5.77 -5.13 5.15
CA LEU A 2 5.64 -5.40 3.72
C LEU A 2 7.01 -5.71 3.12
N ALA A 3 7.05 -6.22 1.89
CA ALA A 3 8.25 -6.68 1.23
C ALA A 3 8.43 -6.03 -0.14
N VAL A 4 9.63 -5.54 -0.44
CA VAL A 4 10.06 -5.25 -1.81
C VAL A 4 10.89 -6.41 -2.32
N VAL A 5 10.58 -6.93 -3.51
CA VAL A 5 11.35 -8.00 -4.16
C VAL A 5 12.14 -7.41 -5.31
N GLN A 6 13.47 -7.47 -5.24
CA GLN A 6 14.35 -7.03 -6.32
C GLN A 6 15.65 -7.81 -6.32
N GLU A 7 16.23 -8.04 -7.50
CA GLU A 7 17.56 -8.62 -7.68
C GLU A 7 17.78 -9.93 -6.88
N GLY A 8 16.76 -10.81 -6.84
CA GLY A 8 16.83 -12.08 -6.12
C GLY A 8 16.75 -11.96 -4.59
N SER A 9 16.52 -10.75 -4.06
CA SER A 9 16.33 -10.47 -2.64
C SER A 9 14.90 -10.05 -2.31
N VAL A 10 14.49 -10.32 -1.07
CA VAL A 10 13.31 -9.77 -0.41
C VAL A 10 13.79 -8.83 0.68
N TRP A 11 13.34 -7.59 0.62
CA TRP A 11 13.61 -6.55 1.62
C TRP A 11 12.36 -6.32 2.45
N LEU A 12 12.41 -6.72 3.72
CA LEU A 12 11.31 -6.50 4.65
C LEU A 12 11.36 -5.06 5.17
N VAL A 13 10.26 -4.34 4.97
CA VAL A 13 10.10 -2.93 5.32
C VAL A 13 9.09 -2.80 6.46
N SER A 14 9.50 -2.12 7.53
CA SER A 14 8.63 -1.78 8.65
C SER A 14 7.62 -0.70 8.25
N PRO A 15 6.52 -0.51 8.99
CA PRO A 15 5.56 0.57 8.75
C PRO A 15 6.18 1.98 8.68
N GLU A 16 7.29 2.20 9.40
CA GLU A 16 8.05 3.44 9.40
C GLU A 16 8.99 3.59 8.20
N GLY A 17 8.99 2.63 7.27
CA GLY A 17 9.84 2.66 6.09
C GLY A 17 11.26 2.20 6.31
N LYS A 18 11.56 1.52 7.42
CA LYS A 18 12.90 1.00 7.69
C LYS A 18 13.04 -0.41 7.11
N ILE A 19 14.13 -0.66 6.40
CA ILE A 19 14.51 -2.02 6.01
C ILE A 19 15.02 -2.73 7.25
N VAL A 20 14.35 -3.81 7.64
CA VAL A 20 14.65 -4.54 8.89
C VAL A 20 15.39 -5.85 8.66
N GLU A 21 15.24 -6.43 7.46
CA GLU A 21 15.73 -7.77 7.16
C GLU A 21 15.81 -7.95 5.64
N GLN A 22 16.81 -8.72 5.22
CA GLN A 22 16.99 -9.18 3.85
C GLN A 22 16.88 -10.71 3.83
N ARG A 23 16.11 -11.25 2.88
CA ARG A 23 15.97 -12.69 2.64
C ARG A 23 16.17 -13.01 1.16
N ALA A 24 16.34 -14.29 0.84
CA ALA A 24 16.26 -14.76 -0.54
C ALA A 24 14.84 -14.57 -1.10
N ALA A 25 14.72 -14.28 -2.41
CA ALA A 25 13.43 -14.04 -3.06
C ALA A 25 12.41 -15.18 -2.91
N SER A 26 12.87 -16.42 -2.73
CA SER A 26 12.00 -17.58 -2.46
C SER A 26 11.21 -17.47 -1.16
N ALA A 27 11.56 -16.57 -0.24
CA ALA A 27 10.88 -16.35 1.03
C ALA A 27 9.71 -15.34 0.94
N ALA A 28 9.30 -14.91 -0.26
CA ALA A 28 8.30 -13.86 -0.46
C ALA A 28 6.83 -14.33 -0.43
N ALA A 29 6.57 -15.64 -0.43
CA ALA A 29 5.25 -16.20 -0.79
C ALA A 29 4.10 -15.66 0.07
N ASP A 30 4.32 -15.52 1.39
CA ASP A 30 3.28 -15.15 2.36
C ASP A 30 3.39 -13.69 2.83
N LEU A 31 4.24 -12.87 2.18
CA LEU A 31 4.46 -11.48 2.57
C LEU A 31 3.64 -10.54 1.71
N GLY A 32 3.00 -9.56 2.34
CA GLY A 32 2.42 -8.43 1.62
C GLY A 32 3.51 -7.65 0.89
N LYS A 33 3.23 -7.18 -0.34
CA LYS A 33 4.25 -6.66 -1.25
C LYS A 33 4.16 -5.15 -1.43
N ILE A 34 5.30 -4.54 -1.77
CA ILE A 34 5.39 -3.21 -2.36
C ILE A 34 6.02 -3.42 -3.73
N ASP A 35 5.32 -2.99 -4.77
CA ASP A 35 5.78 -3.12 -6.16
C ASP A 35 5.60 -1.84 -6.96
N GLY A 36 6.03 -1.85 -8.23
CA GLY A 36 6.05 -0.66 -9.08
C GLY A 36 7.14 0.35 -8.72
N CYS A 37 8.07 -0.02 -7.84
CA CYS A 37 9.23 0.78 -7.46
C CYS A 37 10.51 -0.06 -7.39
N GLU A 38 11.65 0.62 -7.30
CA GLU A 38 12.98 0.03 -7.10
C GLU A 38 13.65 0.75 -5.93
N LEU A 39 14.15 -0.01 -4.95
CA LEU A 39 14.92 0.55 -3.85
C LEU A 39 16.33 0.88 -4.33
N LEU A 40 16.78 2.11 -4.07
CA LEU A 40 18.14 2.56 -4.32
C LEU A 40 19.07 2.09 -3.20
N ALA A 41 20.07 1.28 -3.57
CA ALA A 41 21.10 0.78 -2.66
C ALA A 41 20.55 0.30 -1.29
N PRO A 42 19.55 -0.62 -1.28
CA PRO A 42 18.90 -1.04 -0.04
C PRO A 42 19.90 -1.70 0.92
N SER A 43 19.75 -1.39 2.21
CA SER A 43 20.55 -1.99 3.28
C SER A 43 19.69 -2.21 4.51
N VAL A 44 19.96 -3.29 5.24
CA VAL A 44 19.33 -3.51 6.55
C VAL A 44 19.66 -2.36 7.50
N ALA A 45 18.69 -2.02 8.33
CA ALA A 45 18.71 -0.94 9.29
C ALA A 45 18.73 0.49 8.72
N THR A 46 18.51 0.67 7.42
CA THR A 46 18.35 2.01 6.81
C THR A 46 16.89 2.27 6.41
N PRO A 47 16.47 3.53 6.27
CA PRO A 47 15.23 3.86 5.57
C PRO A 47 15.27 3.35 4.12
N ILE A 48 14.11 3.11 3.54
CA ILE A 48 13.97 2.93 2.09
C ILE A 48 14.32 4.24 1.37
N ALA A 49 14.85 4.11 0.16
CA ALA A 49 15.08 5.20 -0.75
C ALA A 49 14.63 4.79 -2.16
N LEU A 50 13.83 5.62 -2.82
CA LEU A 50 13.48 5.54 -4.23
C LEU A 50 14.25 6.61 -5.00
N SER A 51 14.16 6.58 -6.33
CA SER A 51 14.70 7.62 -7.19
C SER A 51 14.07 8.99 -6.91
N THR A 52 14.82 10.07 -7.18
CA THR A 52 14.41 11.45 -6.85
C THR A 52 13.16 11.92 -7.60
N ASP A 53 12.90 11.36 -8.78
CA ASP A 53 11.67 11.54 -9.55
C ASP A 53 10.45 10.81 -8.96
N ARG A 54 10.67 9.98 -7.93
CA ARG A 54 9.65 9.24 -7.18
C ARG A 54 9.49 9.72 -5.73
N SER A 55 9.94 10.93 -5.41
CA SER A 55 9.86 11.49 -4.05
C SER A 55 8.42 11.51 -3.50
N ILE A 56 7.47 11.94 -4.33
CA ILE A 56 6.03 11.99 -3.98
C ILE A 56 5.49 10.58 -3.68
N GLN A 57 5.87 9.59 -4.49
CA GLN A 57 5.47 8.19 -4.33
C GLN A 57 6.06 7.62 -3.03
N GLN A 58 7.33 7.90 -2.73
CA GLN A 58 7.96 7.48 -1.48
C GLN A 58 7.27 8.09 -0.26
N GLU A 59 7.06 9.41 -0.24
CA GLU A 59 6.39 10.11 0.86
C GLU A 59 4.98 9.54 1.10
N SER A 60 4.25 9.30 0.02
CA SER A 60 2.91 8.72 0.05
C SER A 60 2.88 7.28 0.55
N LEU A 61 3.82 6.45 0.09
CA LEU A 61 3.98 5.07 0.56
C LEU A 61 4.22 5.05 2.07
N LEU A 62 5.17 5.86 2.56
CA LEU A 62 5.51 5.94 3.98
C LEU A 62 4.33 6.43 4.82
N ALA A 63 3.63 7.46 4.35
CA ALA A 63 2.47 7.99 5.04
C ALA A 63 1.31 6.98 5.09
N LEU A 64 1.05 6.24 4.01
CA LEU A 64 0.04 5.18 3.96
C LEU A 64 0.41 4.03 4.90
N MET A 65 1.65 3.52 4.82
CA MET A 65 2.12 2.39 5.65
C MET A 65 2.03 2.71 7.14
N LYS A 66 2.43 3.92 7.54
CA LYS A 66 2.29 4.39 8.92
C LYS A 66 0.82 4.44 9.35
N ALA A 67 -0.06 5.02 8.53
CA ALA A 67 -1.48 5.13 8.86
C ALA A 67 -2.17 3.75 8.96
N LEU A 68 -1.81 2.80 8.08
CA LEU A 68 -2.30 1.42 8.13
C LEU A 68 -1.90 0.73 9.44
N ASP A 69 -0.67 0.93 9.90
CA ASP A 69 -0.17 0.34 11.14
C ASP A 69 -0.83 0.95 12.38
N GLU A 70 -0.92 2.28 12.44
CA GLU A 70 -1.61 3.00 13.52
C GLU A 70 -3.09 2.61 13.64
N MET A 71 -3.72 2.19 12.54
CA MET A 71 -5.12 1.72 12.50
C MET A 71 -5.27 0.19 12.62
N GLY A 72 -4.17 -0.57 12.70
CA GLY A 72 -4.20 -2.04 12.76
C GLY A 72 -4.70 -2.71 11.48
N MET A 73 -4.63 -2.01 10.34
CA MET A 73 -5.13 -2.47 9.03
C MET A 73 -4.05 -3.15 8.18
N ILE A 74 -2.77 -2.99 8.53
CA ILE A 74 -1.65 -3.44 7.69
C ILE A 74 -1.63 -4.96 7.44
N SER A 75 -2.20 -5.77 8.34
CA SER A 75 -2.27 -7.24 8.19
C SER A 75 -3.23 -7.70 7.09
N GLN A 76 -4.15 -6.82 6.66
CA GLN A 76 -5.10 -7.10 5.59
C GLN A 76 -4.59 -6.65 4.21
N VAL A 77 -3.38 -6.06 4.13
CA VAL A 77 -2.80 -5.59 2.88
C VAL A 77 -2.05 -6.72 2.19
N GLN A 78 -2.47 -7.05 0.96
CA GLN A 78 -1.76 -8.00 0.11
C GLN A 78 -0.64 -7.29 -0.67
N SER A 79 -0.92 -6.10 -1.21
CA SER A 79 0.05 -5.36 -2.00
C SER A 79 -0.19 -3.85 -1.94
N ILE A 80 0.88 -3.05 -2.08
CA ILE A 80 0.84 -1.62 -2.41
C ILE A 80 1.59 -1.43 -3.72
N HIS A 81 0.95 -0.77 -4.68
CA HIS A 81 1.42 -0.61 -6.06
C HIS A 81 1.79 0.84 -6.36
N LEU A 82 2.98 1.05 -6.92
CA LEU A 82 3.56 2.35 -7.29
C LEU A 82 3.91 2.48 -8.79
N ASP A 83 3.37 1.57 -9.61
CA ASP A 83 3.63 1.48 -11.05
C ASP A 83 2.91 2.60 -11.82
N ASP A 84 1.70 2.94 -11.41
CA ASP A 84 1.01 4.15 -11.89
C ASP A 84 1.50 5.39 -11.10
N LEU A 85 2.04 6.37 -11.81
CA LEU A 85 2.57 7.61 -11.22
C LEU A 85 1.48 8.60 -10.81
N THR A 86 0.22 8.36 -11.20
CA THR A 86 -0.92 9.24 -10.95
C THR A 86 -1.81 8.77 -9.80
N VAL A 87 -1.77 7.47 -9.46
CA VAL A 87 -2.59 6.88 -8.40
C VAL A 87 -1.80 5.86 -7.59
N LEU A 88 -1.97 5.91 -6.26
CA LEU A 88 -1.49 4.89 -5.34
C LEU A 88 -2.57 3.81 -5.22
N SER A 89 -2.22 2.55 -5.48
CA SER A 89 -3.17 1.43 -5.37
C SER A 89 -2.76 0.46 -4.27
N MET A 90 -3.75 -0.13 -3.58
CA MET A 90 -3.53 -1.11 -2.54
C MET A 90 -4.52 -2.27 -2.70
N ASP A 91 -4.02 -3.50 -2.81
CA ASP A 91 -4.84 -4.70 -2.74
C ASP A 91 -5.08 -5.05 -1.25
N TYR A 92 -6.35 -5.14 -0.87
CA TYR A 92 -6.82 -5.16 0.50
C TYR A 92 -7.91 -6.21 0.76
N ALA A 93 -7.77 -6.90 1.88
CA ALA A 93 -8.68 -7.92 2.40
C ALA A 93 -9.03 -9.02 1.37
N GLU A 94 -8.11 -9.32 0.44
CA GLU A 94 -8.26 -10.30 -0.65
C GLU A 94 -9.46 -10.04 -1.58
N ARG A 95 -10.06 -8.85 -1.50
CA ARG A 95 -11.35 -8.53 -2.12
C ARG A 95 -11.33 -7.26 -2.92
N PHE A 96 -10.52 -6.28 -2.48
CA PHE A 96 -10.61 -4.94 -3.00
C PHE A 96 -9.28 -4.42 -3.49
N ARG A 97 -9.32 -3.73 -4.63
CA ARG A 97 -8.31 -2.75 -4.97
C ARG A 97 -8.76 -1.38 -4.49
N VAL A 98 -7.95 -0.71 -3.70
CA VAL A 98 -8.23 0.65 -3.19
C VAL A 98 -7.33 1.63 -3.93
N GLU A 99 -7.93 2.58 -4.65
CA GLU A 99 -7.21 3.61 -5.40
C GLU A 99 -7.26 4.95 -4.64
N MET A 100 -6.10 5.54 -4.35
CA MET A 100 -5.96 6.80 -3.61
C MET A 100 -5.03 7.77 -4.35
N PRO A 101 -5.24 9.09 -4.26
CA PRO A 101 -4.25 10.05 -4.76
C PRO A 101 -2.94 9.91 -4.00
N TYR A 102 -1.82 10.17 -4.68
CA TYR A 102 -0.57 10.49 -4.00
C TYR A 102 -0.74 11.80 -3.19
N GLY A 103 -0.11 11.88 -2.01
CA GLY A 103 -0.20 13.03 -1.11
C GLY A 103 -1.56 13.20 -0.41
N ALA A 104 -2.41 12.16 -0.40
CA ALA A 104 -3.68 12.21 0.30
C ALA A 104 -3.52 12.20 1.83
N ASP A 105 -4.55 12.67 2.55
CA ASP A 105 -4.71 12.41 3.99
C ASP A 105 -5.08 10.92 4.19
N TYR A 106 -4.07 10.05 4.26
CA TYR A 106 -4.25 8.61 4.39
C TYR A 106 -5.03 8.20 5.65
N PRO A 107 -4.82 8.80 6.84
CA PRO A 107 -5.69 8.54 7.99
C PRO A 107 -7.16 8.82 7.68
N TYR A 108 -7.49 9.93 7.01
CA TYR A 108 -8.86 10.19 6.60
C TYR A 108 -9.35 9.15 5.58
N LYS A 109 -8.56 8.83 4.55
CA LYS A 109 -8.92 7.83 3.53
C LYS A 109 -9.20 6.46 4.14
N LEU A 110 -8.36 5.98 5.04
CA LEU A 110 -8.53 4.66 5.69
C LEU A 110 -9.76 4.62 6.60
N ARG A 111 -10.05 5.71 7.35
CA ARG A 111 -11.32 5.81 8.08
C ARG A 111 -12.52 5.75 7.14
N THR A 112 -12.45 6.43 5.99
CA THR A 112 -13.52 6.38 4.99
C THR A 112 -13.66 5.01 4.35
N LEU A 113 -12.56 4.32 4.07
CA LEU A 113 -12.58 2.93 3.59
C LEU A 113 -13.32 2.04 4.59
N GLN A 114 -12.97 2.11 5.88
CA GLN A 114 -13.63 1.32 6.92
C GLN A 114 -15.14 1.62 6.99
N MET A 115 -15.54 2.91 6.94
CA MET A 115 -16.96 3.28 6.88
C MET A 115 -17.70 2.73 5.66
N ILE A 116 -17.04 2.66 4.49
CA ILE A 116 -17.64 2.08 3.28
C ILE A 116 -17.88 0.58 3.49
N LEU A 117 -16.87 -0.13 4.01
CA LEU A 117 -16.94 -1.57 4.26
C LEU A 117 -17.99 -1.91 5.35
N ASP A 118 -18.09 -1.08 6.39
CA ASP A 118 -19.04 -1.27 7.49
C ASP A 118 -20.47 -0.79 7.15
N SER A 119 -20.66 -0.10 6.02
CA SER A 119 -21.96 0.49 5.65
C SER A 119 -23.04 -0.54 5.31
N GLY A 120 -22.67 -1.80 5.09
CA GLY A 120 -23.57 -2.86 4.62
C GLY A 120 -24.01 -2.72 3.16
N LYS A 121 -23.46 -1.75 2.41
CA LYS A 121 -23.78 -1.54 0.99
C LYS A 121 -23.01 -2.46 0.04
N ILE A 122 -21.90 -3.02 0.52
CA ILE A 122 -21.07 -3.97 -0.22
C ILE A 122 -21.25 -5.32 0.46
N GLU A 123 -21.79 -6.31 -0.25
CA GLU A 123 -22.03 -7.63 0.32
C GLU A 123 -20.69 -8.36 0.58
N SER A 124 -20.68 -9.36 1.46
CA SER A 124 -19.44 -10.03 1.90
C SER A 124 -18.72 -10.81 0.79
N ASN A 125 -19.44 -11.22 -0.25
CA ASN A 125 -18.91 -11.90 -1.43
C ASN A 125 -18.52 -10.94 -2.56
N GLU A 126 -18.80 -9.64 -2.43
CA GLU A 126 -18.44 -8.69 -3.47
C GLU A 126 -16.94 -8.35 -3.43
N THR A 127 -16.38 -8.26 -4.63
CA THR A 127 -15.01 -7.86 -4.93
C THR A 127 -15.02 -6.73 -5.94
N GLY A 128 -13.98 -5.89 -5.94
CA GLY A 128 -13.88 -4.82 -6.93
C GLY A 128 -12.94 -3.69 -6.54
N THR A 129 -13.09 -2.56 -7.21
CA THR A 129 -12.27 -1.38 -6.96
C THR A 129 -13.02 -0.35 -6.12
N ILE A 130 -12.46 0.05 -4.99
CA ILE A 130 -12.91 1.21 -4.21
C ILE A 130 -12.03 2.40 -4.63
N ARG A 131 -12.55 3.20 -5.56
CA ARG A 131 -11.86 4.39 -6.06
C ARG A 131 -12.12 5.57 -5.14
N MET A 132 -11.08 6.06 -4.49
CA MET A 132 -11.11 7.17 -3.52
C MET A 132 -10.37 8.41 -4.03
N THR A 133 -10.25 8.56 -5.36
CA THR A 133 -9.51 9.65 -6.02
C THR A 133 -10.33 10.90 -6.29
N GLY A 134 -11.63 10.93 -5.95
CA GLY A 134 -12.50 12.07 -6.21
C GLY A 134 -12.17 13.32 -5.38
N ASN A 135 -12.16 14.49 -6.03
CA ASN A 135 -11.80 15.78 -5.44
C ASN A 135 -12.75 16.29 -4.34
N ASN A 136 -13.97 15.74 -4.24
CA ASN A 136 -15.01 16.18 -3.29
C ASN A 136 -15.36 15.12 -2.24
N GLY A 137 -14.44 14.20 -1.94
CA GLY A 137 -14.73 13.05 -1.06
C GLY A 137 -15.64 12.01 -1.71
N GLN A 138 -15.84 12.08 -3.04
CA GLN A 138 -16.56 11.06 -3.79
C GLN A 138 -15.71 9.78 -3.84
N ASN A 139 -16.29 8.70 -3.33
CA ASN A 139 -15.74 7.36 -3.40
C ASN A 139 -16.69 6.52 -4.26
N VAL A 140 -16.15 5.76 -5.19
CA VAL A 140 -16.94 4.92 -6.11
C VAL A 140 -16.51 3.48 -5.92
N PHE A 141 -17.47 2.60 -5.65
CA PHE A 141 -17.25 1.16 -5.74
C PHE A 141 -17.58 0.68 -7.16
N ILE A 142 -16.63 -0.01 -7.78
CA ILE A 142 -16.75 -0.59 -9.12
C ILE A 142 -16.61 -2.09 -8.97
N LYS A 143 -17.73 -2.80 -9.11
CA LYS A 143 -17.78 -4.26 -9.01
C LYS A 143 -16.99 -4.89 -10.17
N SER A 144 -16.21 -5.93 -9.87
CA SER A 144 -15.52 -6.77 -10.86
C SER A 144 -16.43 -7.81 -11.49
#